data_AF-A0A2T3II55-F1
#
_entry.id   AF-A0A2T3II55-F1
#
_cell.length_a   1.000
_cell.length_b   1.000
_cell.length_c   1.000
_cell.angle_alpha   90.00
_cell.angle_beta   90.00
_cell.angle_gamma   90.00
#
_symmetry.space_group_name_H-M   'P 1'
#
loop_
_entity.id
_entity.type
_entity.pdbx_description
1 polymer ?
#
loop_
_entity_poly.entity_id
_entity_poly.type
_entity_poly.pdbx_seq_one_letter_code
_entity_poly.pdbx_strand_id
1 'polypeptide(L)' 'MDGAGWQADNITNPFNNLSIIKLPPYSPELNPIEQAWSWLRQHYLANQNFADYSDIIDKVCLAWNRL' A
#
# COMPACT_ATOMS: atom_id res chain seq x y z
N MET A 1 -4.14 0.91 -10.00
CA MET A 1 -3.94 -0.53 -9.76
C MET A 1 -2.67 -0.96 -10.45
N ASP A 2 -1.81 -1.68 -9.75
CA ASP A 2 -0.47 -2.06 -10.22
C ASP A 2 -0.46 -3.35 -11.06
N GLY A 3 -1.62 -4.00 -11.21
CA GLY A 3 -1.79 -5.17 -12.06
C GLY A 3 -1.41 -6.48 -11.38
N ALA A 4 -1.37 -6.54 -10.04
CA ALA A 4 -1.24 -7.80 -9.32
C ALA A 4 -2.31 -8.81 -9.77
N GLY A 5 -2.00 -10.11 -9.79
CA GLY A 5 -2.90 -11.13 -10.35
C GLY A 5 -4.30 -11.21 -9.72
N TRP A 6 -4.45 -10.72 -8.49
CA TRP A 6 -5.74 -10.62 -7.81
C TRP A 6 -6.51 -9.34 -8.16
N GLN A 7 -5.93 -8.36 -8.85
CA GLN A 7 -6.57 -7.12 -9.32
C GLN A 7 -7.22 -7.30 -10.70
N ALA A 8 -8.01 -8.36 -10.85
CA ALA A 8 -8.71 -8.66 -12.09
C ALA A 8 -9.82 -7.62 -12.39
N ASP A 9 -10.06 -7.38 -13.68
CA ASP A 9 -11.02 -6.38 -14.17
C ASP A 9 -12.46 -6.62 -13.68
N ASN A 10 -12.79 -7.88 -13.41
CA ASN A 10 -14.13 -8.26 -12.97
C ASN A 10 -14.44 -7.84 -11.53
N ILE A 11 -13.47 -7.40 -10.73
CA ILE A 11 -13.71 -6.96 -9.35
C ILE A 11 -14.64 -5.75 -9.29
N THR A 12 -14.61 -4.89 -10.31
CA THR A 12 -15.41 -3.67 -10.33
C THR A 12 -16.73 -3.78 -11.09
N ASN A 13 -16.99 -4.90 -11.75
CA ASN A 13 -18.28 -5.19 -12.39
C ASN A 13 -19.52 -4.97 -11.50
N PRO A 14 -19.49 -5.17 -10.16
CA PRO A 14 -20.65 -4.91 -9.32
C PRO A 14 -20.95 -3.41 -9.09
N PHE A 15 -20.03 -2.50 -9.43
CA PHE A 15 -20.09 -1.09 -9.05
C PHE A 15 -20.19 -0.18 -10.27
N ASN A 16 -21.32 0.50 -10.43
CA ASN A 16 -21.57 1.38 -11.57
C ASN A 16 -20.86 2.74 -11.48
N ASN A 17 -20.35 3.10 -10.31
CA ASN A 17 -19.73 4.40 -10.00
C ASN A 17 -18.22 4.30 -9.69
N LEU A 18 -17.59 3.18 -10.05
CA LEU A 18 -16.17 2.93 -9.79
C LEU A 18 -15.44 2.64 -11.11
N SER A 19 -14.39 3.41 -11.38
CA SER A 19 -13.51 3.20 -12.52
C SER A 19 -12.09 2.85 -12.05
N ILE A 20 -11.49 1.81 -12.63
CA ILE A 20 -10.09 1.46 -12.36
C ILE A 20 -9.16 2.16 -13.35
N ILE A 21 -8.12 2.79 -12.82
CA ILE A 21 -6.95 3.20 -13.60
C ILE A 21 -5.86 2.13 -13.42
N LYS A 22 -5.50 1.47 -14.51
CA LYS A 22 -4.36 0.52 -14.55
C LYS A 22 -3.08 1.28 -14.81
N LEU A 23 -2.08 1.00 -13.99
CA LEU A 23 -0.73 1.52 -14.18
C LEU A 23 0.02 0.63 -15.18
N PRO A 24 0.96 1.19 -15.96
CA PRO A 24 1.83 0.38 -16.81
C PRO A 24 2.67 -0.58 -15.95
N PRO A 25 3.01 -1.77 -16.47
CA PRO A 25 3.86 -2.73 -15.76
C PRO A 25 5.20 -2.11 -15.35
N TYR A 26 5.68 -2.47 -14.15
CA TYR A 26 6.97 -2.03 -13.61
C TYR A 26 7.10 -0.51 -13.41
N SER A 27 6.00 0.20 -13.20
CA SER A 27 6.00 1.65 -12.89
C SER A 27 5.58 1.97 -11.45
N PRO A 28 6.36 1.60 -10.42
CA PRO A 28 6.07 1.94 -9.03
C PRO A 28 6.04 3.46 -8.78
N GLU A 29 6.78 4.25 -9.56
CA GLU A 29 6.80 5.72 -9.49
C GLU A 29 5.44 6.37 -9.80
N LEU A 30 4.58 5.67 -10.54
CA LEU A 30 3.22 6.12 -10.86
C LEU A 30 2.19 5.71 -9.81
N ASN A 31 2.58 4.87 -8.84
CA ASN A 31 1.71 4.43 -7.76
C ASN A 31 1.90 5.32 -6.52
N PRO A 32 0.96 6.22 -6.18
CA PRO A 32 1.16 7.21 -5.12
C PRO A 32 1.38 6.58 -3.73
N ILE A 33 0.86 5.37 -3.50
CA ILE A 33 1.05 4.67 -2.22
C ILE A 33 2.53 4.33 -1.96
N GLU A 34 3.36 4.18 -3.01
CA GLU A 34 4.80 3.92 -2.87
C GLU A 34 5.52 5.10 -2.21
N GLN A 35 5.06 6.33 -2.46
CA GLN A 35 5.61 7.52 -1.83
C GLN A 35 5.28 7.56 -0.33
N ALA A 36 4.02 7.27 0.04
CA ALA A 36 3.61 7.18 1.44
C ALA A 36 4.42 6.11 2.19
N TRP A 37 4.59 4.92 1.59
CA TRP A 37 5.40 3.86 2.18
C TRP A 37 6.88 4.20 2.28
N SER A 38 7.45 4.87 1.27
CA SER A 38 8.82 5.37 1.31
C SER A 38 9.03 6.32 2.50
N TRP A 39 8.09 7.25 2.70
CA TRP A 39 8.15 8.20 3.81
C TRP A 39 8.03 7.51 5.17
N LEU A 40 7.07 6.60 5.36
CA LEU A 40 6.90 5.85 6.61
C LEU A 40 8.14 5.02 6.98
N ARG A 41 8.74 4.36 5.99
CA ARG A 41 9.98 3.60 6.20
C ARG A 41 11.13 4.50 6.65
N GLN A 42 11.28 5.69 6.06
CA GLN A 42 12.37 6.60 6.41
C GLN A 42 12.19 7.25 7.80
N HIS A 43 10.95 7.49 8.25
CA HIS A 43 10.70 8.31 9.44
C HIS A 43 10.28 7.52 10.69
N TYR A 44 9.61 6.37 10.53
CA TYR A 44 9.03 5.63 11.66
C TYR A 44 9.43 4.16 11.71
N LEU A 45 9.57 3.51 10.55
CA LEU A 45 9.69 2.05 10.47
C LEU A 45 11.10 1.54 10.17
N ALA A 46 12.07 2.42 9.92
CA ALA A 46 13.47 2.03 9.72
C ALA A 46 14.06 1.41 10.99
N ASN A 47 14.81 0.32 10.83
CA ASN A 47 15.58 -0.34 11.88
C ASN A 47 14.78 -0.74 13.14
N GLN A 48 13.47 -0.98 12.99
CA GLN A 48 12.64 -1.49 14.07
C GLN A 48 12.93 -2.97 14.32
N ASN A 49 13.01 -3.34 15.60
CA ASN A 49 12.92 -4.74 16.01
C ASN A 49 11.47 -5.07 16.35
N PHE A 50 11.00 -6.26 15.98
CA PHE A 50 9.63 -6.72 16.24
C PHE A 50 9.64 -7.95 17.14
N ALA A 51 8.83 -7.91 18.20
CA ALA A 51 8.75 -9.02 19.14
C ALA A 51 7.92 -10.20 18.59
N ASP A 52 6.80 -9.88 17.95
CA ASP A 52 5.86 -10.83 17.37
C ASP A 52 5.02 -10.17 16.26
N TYR A 53 4.05 -10.91 15.73
CA TYR A 53 3.15 -10.41 14.69
C TYR A 53 2.32 -9.20 15.15
N SER A 54 1.82 -9.20 16.39
CA SER A 54 0.99 -8.12 16.91
C SER A 54 1.79 -6.83 17.03
N ASP A 55 3.04 -6.92 17.48
CA ASP A 55 3.96 -5.76 17.55
C ASP A 55 4.26 -5.15 16.17
N ILE A 56 4.28 -5.97 15.09
CA ILE A 56 4.37 -5.45 13.71
C ILE A 56 3.14 -4.60 13.38
N ILE A 57 1.94 -5.15 13.62
CA ILE A 57 0.68 -4.47 13.32
C ILE A 57 0.58 -3.16 14.10
N ASP A 58 0.82 -3.19 15.41
CA ASP A 58 0.72 -2.02 16.28
C ASP A 58 1.67 -0.90 15.85
N LYS A 59 2.94 -1.23 15.57
CA LYS A 59 3.93 -0.24 15.10
C LYS A 59 3.58 0.34 13.74
N VAL A 60 3.12 -0.48 12.79
CA VAL A 60 2.71 0.00 11.47
C VAL A 60 1.47 0.88 11.56
N CYS A 61 0.46 0.50 12.35
CA CYS A 61 -0.74 1.31 12.58
C CYS A 61 -0.41 2.65 13.26
N LEU A 62 0.47 2.64 14.26
CA LEU A 62 0.92 3.84 14.93
C LEU A 62 1.70 4.78 14.00
N ALA A 63 2.57 4.22 13.14
CA ALA A 63 3.27 5.00 12.12
C ALA A 63 2.30 5.61 11.09
N TRP A 64 1.34 4.82 10.62
CA TRP A 64 0.32 5.28 9.67
C TRP A 64 -0.53 6.43 10.22
N ASN A 65 -0.97 6.34 11.47
CA ASN A 65 -1.77 7.39 12.12
C ASN A 65 -0.96 8.65 12.48
N ARG A 66 0.35 8.69 12.18
CA ARG A 66 1.23 9.85 12.34
C ARG A 66 1.68 10.44 11.01
N LEU A 67 1.30 9.83 9.88
CA LEU A 67 1.45 10.40 8.54
C LEU A 67 0.57 11.65 8.40
#